data_AF-A0A2L2ZE94-F1
#
_entry.id   AF-A0A2L2ZE94-F1
#
_cell.length_a   1.000
_cell.length_b   1.000
_cell.length_c   1.000
_cell.angle_alpha   90.00
_cell.angle_beta   90.00
_cell.angle_gamma   90.00
#
_symmetry.space_group_name_H-M   'P 1'
#
loop_
_entity.id
_entity.type
_entity.pdbx_description
1 polymer ?
#
loop_
_entity_poly.entity_id
_entity_poly.type
_entity_poly.pdbx_seq_one_letter_code
_entity_poly.pdbx_strand_id
1 'polypeptide(L)' 'FHSPPLNDAEFEAKPMILLVGQYSTGKTTLIKYLLESDYPGIRIFPEPSTDRFISVMFGEHESIIPGNAL' A
#
# COMPACT_ATOMS: atom_id res chain seq x y z
N PHE A 1 4.41 7.34 -28.32
CA PHE A 1 5.27 6.34 -27.65
C PHE A 1 5.73 6.98 -26.34
N HIS A 2 5.09 6.62 -25.21
CA HIS A 2 4.94 7.49 -24.04
C HIS A 2 5.37 6.85 -22.71
N SER A 3 6.36 5.98 -22.70
CA SER A 3 6.96 5.50 -21.45
C SER A 3 8.47 5.76 -21.45
N PRO A 4 9.04 6.21 -20.32
CA PRO A 4 10.49 6.23 -20.16
C PRO A 4 11.08 4.83 -20.38
N PRO A 5 12.38 4.72 -20.70
CA PRO A 5 13.06 3.43 -20.80
C PRO A 5 12.90 2.66 -19.49
N LEU A 6 12.70 1.34 -19.60
CA LEU A 6 12.64 0.48 -18.42
C LEU A 6 14.01 0.48 -17.73
N ASN A 7 13.99 0.50 -16.40
CA ASN A 7 15.19 0.33 -15.57
C ASN A 7 15.25 -1.08 -14.96
N ASP A 8 16.42 -1.46 -14.43
CA ASP A 8 16.64 -2.79 -13.84
C ASP A 8 15.67 -3.09 -12.69
N ALA A 9 15.30 -2.08 -11.90
CA ALA A 9 14.38 -2.22 -10.77
C ALA A 9 12.97 -2.63 -11.21
N GLU A 10 12.53 -2.26 -12.42
CA GLU A 10 11.23 -2.71 -12.95
C GLU A 10 11.21 -4.21 -13.27
N PHE A 11 12.36 -4.82 -13.57
CA PHE A 11 12.48 -6.26 -13.79
C PHE A 11 12.61 -7.05 -12.48
N GLU A 12 13.20 -6.44 -11.46
CA GLU A 12 13.39 -7.05 -10.13
C GLU A 12 12.20 -6.80 -9.17
N ALA A 13 11.27 -5.92 -9.56
CA ALA A 13 10.13 -5.56 -8.75
C ALA A 13 9.29 -6.79 -8.38
N LYS A 14 8.97 -6.92 -7.09
CA LYS A 14 8.02 -7.92 -6.61
C LYS A 14 6.63 -7.64 -7.20
N PRO A 15 5.81 -8.68 -7.46
CA PRO A 15 4.43 -8.48 -7.89
C PRO A 15 3.66 -7.57 -6.92
N MET A 16 2.88 -6.64 -7.48
CA MET A 16 2.09 -5.67 -6.72
C MET A 16 0.59 -5.89 -6.95
N ILE A 17 -0.21 -5.74 -5.90
CA ILE A 17 -1.67 -5.77 -5.97
C ILE A 17 -2.20 -4.37 -5.63
N LEU A 18 -2.96 -3.78 -6.55
CA LEU A 18 -3.63 -2.49 -6.35
C LEU A 18 -5.10 -2.72 -6.00
N LEU A 19 -5.51 -2.31 -4.80
CA LEU A 19 -6.91 -2.35 -4.38
C LEU A 19 -7.62 -1.05 -4.75
N VAL A 20 -8.61 -1.13 -5.64
CA VAL A 20 -9.44 0.01 -6.08
C VAL A 20 -10.88 -0.20 -5.64
N GLY A 21 -11.52 0.86 -5.13
CA GLY A 21 -12.92 0.81 -4.73
C GLY A 21 -13.34 2.05 -3.93
N GLN A 22 -14.66 2.28 -3.85
CA GLN A 22 -15.23 3.44 -3.15
C GLN A 22 -14.89 3.47 -1.66
N TYR A 23 -15.18 4.59 -1.00
CA TYR A 23 -14.98 4.72 0.45
C TYR A 23 -15.74 3.64 1.22
N SER A 24 -15.14 3.20 2.33
CA SER A 24 -15.75 2.25 3.27
C SER A 24 -16.16 0.88 2.68
N THR A 25 -15.58 0.46 1.55
CA THR A 25 -15.81 -0.87 0.95
C THR A 25 -14.89 -1.97 1.50
N GLY A 26 -14.22 -1.76 2.63
CA GLY A 26 -13.42 -2.79 3.29
C GLY A 26 -12.03 -3.06 2.71
N LYS A 27 -11.47 -2.18 1.84
CA LYS A 27 -10.11 -2.34 1.28
C LYS A 27 -9.04 -2.54 2.36
N THR A 28 -9.05 -1.69 3.38
CA THR A 28 -8.12 -1.77 4.52
C THR A 28 -8.30 -3.07 5.31
N THR A 29 -9.56 -3.48 5.51
CA THR A 29 -9.91 -4.74 6.18
C THR A 29 -9.46 -5.96 5.38
N LEU A 30 -9.55 -5.92 4.05
CA LEU A 30 -9.07 -6.99 3.18
C LEU A 30 -7.55 -7.18 3.30
N ILE A 31 -6.77 -6.10 3.36
CA ILE A 31 -5.33 -6.19 3.60
C ILE A 31 -5.05 -6.85 4.95
N LYS A 32 -5.71 -6.38 6.03
CA LYS A 32 -5.58 -6.99 7.37
C LYS A 32 -5.93 -8.48 7.37
N TYR A 33 -7.00 -8.85 6.66
CA TYR A 33 -7.43 -10.24 6.53
C TYR A 33 -6.37 -11.10 5.83
N LEU A 34 -5.79 -10.62 4.73
CA LEU A 34 -4.74 -11.33 3.98
C LEU A 34 -3.42 -11.45 4.75
N LEU A 35 -3.09 -10.46 5.57
CA LEU A 35 -1.88 -10.46 6.39
C LEU A 35 -2.04 -11.23 7.71
N GLU A 36 -3.28 -11.52 8.12
CA GLU A 36 -3.64 -12.05 9.44
C GLU A 36 -3.08 -11.20 10.61
N SER A 37 -2.72 -9.94 10.33
CA SER A 37 -2.12 -9.00 11.28
C SER A 37 -2.49 -7.55 10.95
N ASP A 38 -2.33 -6.68 11.93
CA ASP A 38 -2.31 -5.24 11.68
C ASP A 38 -0.98 -4.83 11.02
N TYR A 39 -0.97 -3.66 10.37
CA TYR A 39 0.22 -3.06 9.78
C TYR A 39 0.37 -1.59 10.22
N PRO A 40 1.60 -1.05 10.28
CA PRO A 40 1.82 0.33 10.68
C PRO A 40 1.03 1.34 9.83
N GLY A 41 0.33 2.25 10.50
CA GLY A 41 -0.47 3.28 9.82
C GLY A 41 -1.85 2.83 9.36
N ILE A 42 -2.27 1.59 9.68
CA ILE A 42 -3.63 1.12 9.42
C ILE A 42 -4.67 2.04 10.10
N ARG A 43 -5.70 2.43 9.34
CA ARG A 43 -6.84 3.22 9.83
C ARG A 43 -8.13 2.62 9.29
N ILE A 44 -8.91 2.01 10.18
CA ILE A 44 -10.26 1.52 9.88
C ILE A 44 -11.21 2.28 10.78
N PHE A 45 -11.88 3.29 10.22
CA PHE A 45 -12.95 4.02 10.90
C PHE A 45 -14.24 3.98 10.06
N PRO A 46 -15.43 4.09 10.70
CA PRO A 46 -16.71 4.13 10.00
C PRO A 46 -16.83 5.32 9.04
N GLU A 47 -16.19 6.43 9.39
CA GLU A 47 -16.12 7.65 8.59
C GLU A 47 -14.98 7.57 7.54
N PRO A 48 -15.09 8.29 6.40
CA PRO A 48 -14.07 8.28 5.36
C PRO A 48 -12.69 8.63 5.93
N SER A 49 -11.82 7.63 6.06
CA SER A 49 -10.57 7.74 6.84
C SER A 49 -9.31 7.43 6.04
N THR A 50 -9.45 7.09 4.75
CA THR A 50 -8.33 6.86 3.83
C THR A 50 -8.35 7.92 2.73
N ASP A 51 -7.62 9.02 2.93
CA ASP A 51 -7.39 10.09 1.95
C ASP A 51 -6.02 9.98 1.25
N ARG A 52 -5.22 8.95 1.58
CA ARG A 52 -3.85 8.78 1.08
C ARG A 52 -3.66 7.44 0.40
N PHE A 53 -2.75 7.45 -0.56
CA PHE A 53 -2.18 6.22 -1.10
C PHE A 53 -1.22 5.61 -0.08
N ILE A 54 -1.37 4.32 0.23
CA ILE A 54 -0.53 3.58 1.16
C ILE A 54 0.04 2.38 0.42
N SER A 55 1.36 2.21 0.48
CA SER A 55 2.04 0.98 0.04
C SER A 55 2.39 0.16 1.27
N VAL A 56 1.87 -1.07 1.35
CA VAL A 56 2.23 -2.02 2.40
C VAL A 56 3.25 -2.99 1.82
N MET A 57 4.45 -2.99 2.38
CA MET A 57 5.60 -3.75 1.88
C MET A 57 6.32 -4.44 3.03
N PHE A 58 7.06 -5.50 2.71
CA PHE A 58 7.93 -6.16 3.69
C PHE A 58 9.04 -5.22 4.16
N GLY A 59 9.36 -5.26 5.46
CA GLY A 59 10.53 -4.63 6.06
C GLY A 59 10.97 -5.41 7.30
N GLU A 60 12.23 -5.29 7.71
CA GLU A 60 12.77 -6.00 8.87
C GLU A 60 12.16 -5.53 10.20
N HIS A 61 11.68 -4.28 10.23
CA HIS A 61 11.05 -3.66 11.39
C HIS A 61 9.76 -2.95 10.99
N GLU A 62 8.78 -2.99 11.89
CA GLU A 62 7.54 -2.22 11.75
C GLU A 62 7.85 -0.73 11.75
N SER A 63 7.60 -0.08 10.62
CA SER A 63 7.89 1.33 10.43
C SER A 63 6.96 1.95 9.38
N ILE A 64 6.86 3.29 9.41
CA ILE A 64 6.17 4.08 8.40
C ILE A 64 7.20 5.00 7.75
N ILE A 65 7.38 4.86 6.44
CA ILE A 65 8.24 5.74 5.64
C ILE A 65 7.31 6.71 4.87
N PRO A 66 7.40 8.04 5.10
CA PRO A 66 6.61 8.99 4.34
C PRO A 66 7.08 9.03 2.88
N GLY A 67 6.16 9.23 1.93
CA GLY A 67 6.47 9.14 0.49
C GLY A 67 7.46 10.20 -0.06
N ASN A 68 7.81 11.19 0.75
CA ASN A 68 8.85 12.18 0.45
C ASN A 68 10.18 11.91 1.17
N ALA A 69 10.36 10.74 1.78
CA ALA A 69 11.63 10.36 2.36
C ALA A 69 12.70 10.29 1.25
N LEU A 70 13.76 11.07 1.43
CA LEU A 70 14.97 11.09 0.58
C LEU A 70 15.95 10.02 1.03
#